data_AF-A0A3M7MJU8-F1
#
_entry.id   AF-A0A3M7MJU8-F1
#
_cell.length_a   1.000
_cell.length_b   1.000
_cell.length_c   1.000
_cell.angle_alpha   90.00
_cell.angle_beta   90.00
_cell.angle_gamma   90.00
#
_symmetry.space_group_name_H-M   'P 1'
#
loop_
_entity.id
_entity.type
_entity.pdbx_description
1 polymer ?
#
loop_
_entity_poly.entity_id
_entity_poly.type
_entity_poly.pdbx_seq_one_letter_code
_entity_poly.pdbx_strand_id
1 'polypeptide(L)'
;MSHPTHSYADEDGHFRREDSVFRNFISSEPGARFAPAKDRYVLYINYGCPWAHRTIITRALKSLEPVIQLVVTDFEMTQDGWLFTGRNGSTTADPLYGFTSLKQLYLKADPNYTGRYTVPLLWDKKTETIVNNESSEIIRMFYSAFDELLEPGLREANRPGGGFYPSHLRKEIDEMNDWVYDTINNGVYKCGFATSQQAYDSSIYPLFKSLDRLEAHLADPAHQPFLFGKHITEADIRLYTTLARFDVAYYSIFKCNLKMIRHDYPLLSLWLRNLYWDESETTNGGAFKKTTAFNLYKYGYLKARGRQMHAGSDLGWSVILPRGPQPDIAPLTDEEEQLLLAGKLSRLDLTAAPAKSQGSSVKSGADINRRGSAQTPLSPGEAHSEENARWYKAAKKVEKSSGPHMHLAL
;
A
#
# COMPACT_ATOMS: atom_id res chain seq x y z
N MET A 1 -32.99 3.44 -3.99
CA MET A 1 -32.38 2.89 -2.75
C MET A 1 -31.03 2.33 -3.15
N SER A 2 -29.92 2.85 -2.63
CA SER A 2 -28.60 2.28 -2.89
C SER A 2 -28.49 0.97 -2.11
N HIS A 3 -28.55 -0.18 -2.80
CA HIS A 3 -28.20 -1.44 -2.15
C HIS A 3 -26.72 -1.35 -1.74
N PRO A 4 -26.38 -1.55 -0.44
CA PRO A 4 -24.99 -1.64 -0.03
C PRO A 4 -24.35 -2.78 -0.81
N THR A 5 -23.22 -2.51 -1.43
CA THR A 5 -22.59 -3.41 -2.39
C THR A 5 -22.09 -4.73 -1.78
N HIS A 6 -22.12 -4.91 -0.46
CA HIS A 6 -22.05 -6.20 0.26
C HIS A 6 -22.45 -5.97 1.73
N SER A 7 -23.12 -6.92 2.39
CA SER A 7 -23.14 -6.96 3.86
C SER A 7 -21.79 -7.51 4.30
N TYR A 8 -20.89 -6.64 4.78
CA TYR A 8 -19.57 -7.06 5.23
C TYR A 8 -19.59 -7.66 6.63
N ALA A 9 -20.59 -7.34 7.44
CA ALA A 9 -20.74 -7.84 8.79
C ALA A 9 -21.75 -8.98 8.86
N ASP A 10 -21.52 -9.87 9.82
CA ASP A 10 -22.46 -10.94 10.18
C ASP A 10 -23.64 -10.37 10.99
N GLU A 11 -24.60 -11.22 11.35
CA GLU A 11 -25.83 -10.80 12.04
C GLU A 11 -25.59 -10.10 13.38
N ASP A 12 -24.49 -10.45 14.08
CA ASP A 12 -24.08 -9.82 15.34
C ASP A 12 -23.37 -8.46 15.15
N GLY A 13 -23.19 -8.07 13.90
CA GLY A 13 -22.59 -6.81 13.47
C GLY A 13 -21.07 -6.78 13.44
N HIS A 14 -20.40 -7.90 13.69
CA HIS A 14 -18.95 -8.02 13.53
C HIS A 14 -18.57 -8.33 12.08
N PHE A 15 -17.49 -7.70 11.61
CA PHE A 15 -16.83 -8.09 10.37
C PHE A 15 -15.87 -9.25 10.62
N ARG A 16 -16.10 -10.39 9.95
CA ARG A 16 -15.19 -11.54 9.93
C ARG A 16 -14.62 -11.70 8.53
N ARG A 17 -13.30 -11.74 8.43
CA ARG A 17 -12.60 -11.88 7.15
C ARG A 17 -12.53 -13.36 6.80
N GLU A 18 -12.97 -13.70 5.59
CA GLU A 18 -12.73 -15.03 5.01
C GLU A 18 -11.26 -15.21 4.63
N ASP A 19 -10.74 -16.41 4.88
CA ASP A 19 -9.37 -16.77 4.52
C ASP A 19 -9.18 -16.93 3.01
N SER A 20 -7.96 -16.63 2.55
CA SER A 20 -7.55 -16.87 1.17
C SER A 20 -7.43 -18.38 0.87
N VAL A 21 -7.92 -18.79 -0.31
CA VAL A 21 -8.06 -20.21 -0.70
C VAL A 21 -6.87 -20.72 -1.54
N PHE A 22 -6.28 -19.88 -2.40
CA PHE A 22 -5.13 -20.29 -3.21
C PHE A 22 -3.84 -20.05 -2.43
N ARG A 23 -3.18 -21.13 -2.03
CA ARG A 23 -2.07 -21.14 -1.05
C ARG A 23 -0.82 -21.89 -1.54
N ASN A 24 -0.62 -21.98 -2.86
CA ASN A 24 0.58 -22.62 -3.40
C ASN A 24 1.79 -21.67 -3.30
N PHE A 25 2.99 -22.24 -3.42
CA PHE A 25 4.24 -21.51 -3.36
C PHE A 25 5.06 -21.66 -4.64
N ILE A 26 5.76 -20.58 -5.02
CA ILE A 26 6.86 -20.63 -5.96
C ILE A 26 8.05 -21.25 -5.23
N SER A 27 8.70 -22.23 -5.85
CA SER A 27 9.81 -22.96 -5.24
C SER A 27 10.90 -23.26 -6.28
N SER A 28 12.15 -23.10 -5.87
CA SER A 28 13.33 -23.45 -6.66
C SER A 28 13.68 -24.94 -6.63
N GLU A 29 12.95 -25.74 -5.84
CA GLU A 29 13.20 -27.18 -5.73
C GLU A 29 13.01 -27.89 -7.09
N PRO A 30 13.83 -28.91 -7.40
CA PRO A 30 13.68 -29.68 -8.62
C PRO A 30 12.25 -30.26 -8.76
N GLY A 31 11.63 -30.04 -9.92
CA GLY A 31 10.28 -30.52 -10.20
C GLY A 31 9.16 -29.67 -9.58
N ALA A 32 9.46 -28.52 -8.98
CA ALA A 32 8.44 -27.61 -8.48
C ALA A 32 7.43 -27.23 -9.57
N ARG A 33 6.13 -27.44 -9.27
CA ARG A 33 5.02 -27.04 -10.14
C ARG A 33 5.14 -25.57 -10.56
N PHE A 34 5.48 -24.71 -9.61
CA PHE A 34 5.69 -23.28 -9.78
C PHE A 34 7.17 -22.91 -9.60
N ALA A 35 8.03 -23.33 -10.54
CA ALA A 35 9.44 -22.91 -10.56
C ALA A 35 9.64 -21.42 -10.95
N PRO A 36 10.53 -20.68 -10.26
CA PRO A 36 10.82 -19.28 -10.55
C PRO A 36 11.36 -19.11 -11.97
N ALA A 37 10.81 -18.14 -12.70
CA ALA A 37 11.21 -17.85 -14.07
C ALA A 37 10.83 -16.42 -14.46
N LYS A 38 11.69 -15.79 -15.27
CA LYS A 38 11.40 -14.49 -15.88
C LYS A 38 10.19 -14.63 -16.82
N ASP A 39 9.36 -13.59 -16.87
CA ASP A 39 8.22 -13.50 -17.78
C ASP A 39 7.19 -14.63 -17.61
N ARG A 40 7.15 -15.34 -16.47
CA ARG A 40 6.18 -16.41 -16.18
C ARG A 40 5.00 -15.93 -15.33
N TYR A 41 5.24 -15.02 -14.39
CA TYR A 41 4.26 -14.65 -13.37
C TYR A 41 3.67 -13.27 -13.60
N VAL A 42 2.37 -13.14 -13.28
CA VAL A 42 1.65 -11.86 -13.30
C VAL A 42 1.07 -11.60 -11.91
N LEU A 43 1.31 -10.40 -11.40
CA LEU A 43 0.75 -9.92 -10.15
C LEU A 43 -0.39 -8.94 -10.46
N TYR A 44 -1.62 -9.34 -10.15
CA TYR A 44 -2.80 -8.50 -10.28
C TYR A 44 -3.08 -7.76 -8.97
N ILE A 45 -3.20 -6.44 -9.04
CA ILE A 45 -3.33 -5.57 -7.87
C ILE A 45 -4.43 -4.52 -8.01
N ASN A 46 -4.74 -3.89 -6.89
CA ASN A 46 -5.39 -2.58 -6.85
C ASN A 46 -4.57 -1.69 -5.89
N TYR A 47 -4.16 -0.50 -6.33
CA TYR A 47 -3.34 0.40 -5.49
C TYR A 47 -4.07 0.84 -4.21
N GLY A 48 -5.41 0.78 -4.16
CA GLY A 48 -6.20 1.08 -2.97
C GLY A 48 -6.08 0.03 -1.87
N CYS A 49 -5.77 -1.22 -2.23
CA CYS A 49 -5.74 -2.36 -1.32
C CYS A 49 -4.43 -2.44 -0.52
N PRO A 50 -4.45 -2.46 0.83
CA PRO A 50 -3.25 -2.52 1.65
C PRO A 50 -2.57 -3.89 1.60
N TRP A 51 -3.34 -4.96 1.37
CA TRP A 51 -2.81 -6.32 1.19
C TRP A 51 -2.02 -6.42 -0.12
N ALA A 52 -2.57 -5.88 -1.22
CA ALA A 52 -1.85 -5.84 -2.49
C ALA A 52 -0.67 -4.87 -2.42
N HIS A 53 -0.77 -3.77 -1.68
CA HIS A 53 0.31 -2.82 -1.52
C HIS A 53 1.58 -3.47 -0.90
N ARG A 54 1.45 -4.49 -0.03
CA ARG A 54 2.60 -5.25 0.49
C ARG A 54 3.41 -5.90 -0.62
N THR A 55 2.73 -6.52 -1.59
CA THR A 55 3.37 -7.22 -2.70
C THR A 55 3.99 -6.25 -3.69
N ILE A 56 3.39 -5.07 -3.89
CA ILE A 56 3.95 -4.00 -4.73
C ILE A 56 5.22 -3.41 -4.09
N ILE A 57 5.19 -3.09 -2.79
CA ILE A 57 6.37 -2.61 -2.05
C ILE A 57 7.48 -3.65 -2.13
N THR A 58 7.18 -4.92 -1.84
CA THR A 58 8.19 -5.98 -1.86
C THR A 58 8.76 -6.19 -3.27
N ARG A 59 7.90 -6.17 -4.30
CA ARG A 59 8.34 -6.23 -5.70
C ARG A 59 9.32 -5.11 -6.04
N ALA A 60 9.03 -3.88 -5.62
CA ALA A 60 9.91 -2.73 -5.81
C ALA A 60 11.20 -2.83 -4.99
N LEU A 61 11.14 -3.19 -3.71
CA LEU A 61 12.32 -3.33 -2.85
C LEU A 61 13.30 -4.41 -3.36
N LYS A 62 12.79 -5.44 -4.03
CA LYS A 62 13.56 -6.54 -4.63
C LYS A 62 13.92 -6.32 -6.10
N SER A 63 13.54 -5.20 -6.70
CA SER A 63 13.71 -4.90 -8.13
C SER A 63 13.16 -6.00 -9.05
N LEU A 64 11.99 -6.56 -8.69
CA LEU A 64 11.34 -7.65 -9.44
C LEU A 64 10.51 -7.14 -10.63
N GLU A 65 10.59 -5.85 -10.95
CA GLU A 65 9.93 -5.22 -12.10
C GLU A 65 10.09 -5.98 -13.42
N PRO A 66 11.31 -6.36 -13.84
CA PRO A 66 11.52 -7.06 -15.10
C PRO A 66 11.25 -8.57 -15.01
N VAL A 67 10.89 -9.10 -13.84
CA VAL A 67 10.67 -10.54 -13.61
C VAL A 67 9.17 -10.85 -13.50
N ILE A 68 8.44 -10.01 -12.78
CA ILE A 68 7.02 -10.19 -12.46
C ILE A 68 6.23 -9.05 -13.09
N GLN A 69 5.40 -9.39 -14.08
CA GLN A 69 4.50 -8.45 -14.72
C GLN A 69 3.47 -7.94 -13.70
N LEU A 70 3.17 -6.64 -13.73
CA LEU A 70 2.16 -6.03 -12.87
C LEU A 70 0.94 -5.64 -13.70
N VAL A 71 -0.25 -6.05 -13.28
CA VAL A 71 -1.52 -5.63 -13.89
C VAL A 71 -2.39 -4.98 -12.82
N VAL A 72 -2.88 -3.79 -13.15
CA VAL A 72 -3.64 -2.93 -12.24
C VAL A 72 -5.13 -3.03 -12.59
N THR A 73 -5.97 -3.25 -11.59
CA THR A 73 -7.43 -3.16 -11.70
C THR A 73 -7.93 -1.74 -11.43
N ASP A 74 -9.11 -1.39 -11.92
CA ASP A 74 -9.78 -0.14 -11.57
C ASP A 74 -10.24 -0.18 -10.10
N PHE A 75 -10.37 1.00 -9.51
CA PHE A 75 -10.97 1.23 -8.19
C PHE A 75 -12.49 1.00 -8.17
N GLU A 76 -13.08 0.75 -9.33
CA GLU A 76 -14.43 0.27 -9.44
C GLU A 76 -14.52 -1.19 -8.98
N MET A 77 -15.06 -1.38 -7.78
CA MET A 77 -15.42 -2.67 -7.24
C MET A 77 -16.94 -2.87 -7.36
N THR A 78 -17.34 -3.96 -8.00
CA THR A 78 -18.74 -4.38 -8.14
C THR A 78 -19.05 -5.54 -7.19
N GLN A 79 -20.28 -6.05 -7.21
CA GLN A 79 -20.64 -7.29 -6.53
C GLN A 79 -19.77 -8.48 -6.98
N ASP A 80 -19.31 -8.45 -8.24
CA ASP A 80 -18.45 -9.46 -8.86
C ASP A 80 -16.94 -9.15 -8.71
N GLY A 81 -16.58 -8.20 -7.84
CA GLY A 81 -15.20 -7.84 -7.55
C GLY A 81 -14.63 -6.76 -8.47
N TRP A 82 -13.31 -6.83 -8.69
CA TRP A 82 -12.52 -5.81 -9.38
C TRP A 82 -12.66 -5.88 -10.90
N LEU A 83 -12.64 -4.72 -11.56
CA LEU A 83 -12.79 -4.60 -13.02
C LEU A 83 -11.52 -4.10 -13.70
N PHE A 84 -11.44 -4.35 -15.01
CA PHE A 84 -10.50 -3.72 -15.94
C PHE A 84 -11.27 -2.74 -16.83
N THR A 85 -10.98 -1.45 -16.75
CA THR A 85 -11.79 -0.40 -17.41
C THR A 85 -10.97 0.61 -18.23
N GLY A 86 -9.64 0.56 -18.18
CA GLY A 86 -8.76 1.55 -18.80
C GLY A 86 -8.61 2.86 -18.02
N ARG A 87 -9.28 3.02 -16.87
CA ARG A 87 -9.23 4.23 -16.04
C ARG A 87 -8.33 4.04 -14.82
N ASN A 88 -7.86 5.13 -14.22
CA ASN A 88 -7.11 5.13 -12.97
C ASN A 88 -5.86 4.22 -12.97
N GLY A 89 -5.21 4.08 -14.14
CA GLY A 89 -4.06 3.20 -14.34
C GLY A 89 -4.41 1.73 -14.61
N SER A 90 -5.69 1.36 -14.60
CA SER A 90 -6.16 0.03 -15.04
C SER A 90 -5.92 -0.18 -16.53
N THR A 91 -5.68 -1.42 -16.94
CA THR A 91 -5.81 -1.81 -18.35
C THR A 91 -7.29 -1.81 -18.77
N THR A 92 -7.58 -1.70 -20.07
CA THR A 92 -8.94 -1.80 -20.63
C THR A 92 -9.51 -3.21 -20.54
N ALA A 93 -8.63 -4.20 -20.55
CA ALA A 93 -8.89 -5.60 -20.27
C ALA A 93 -7.61 -6.24 -19.71
N ASP A 94 -7.74 -7.37 -19.05
CA ASP A 94 -6.61 -8.24 -18.71
C ASP A 94 -5.78 -8.55 -19.98
N PRO A 95 -4.45 -8.35 -19.95
CA PRO A 95 -3.59 -8.54 -21.13
C PRO A 95 -3.46 -10.00 -21.56
N LEU A 96 -3.73 -10.99 -20.71
CA LEU A 96 -3.55 -12.39 -21.06
C LEU A 96 -4.73 -12.96 -21.84
N TYR A 97 -5.95 -12.62 -21.42
CA TYR A 97 -7.17 -13.27 -21.90
C TYR A 97 -8.25 -12.30 -22.37
N GLY A 98 -8.01 -10.99 -22.30
CA GLY A 98 -9.01 -9.97 -22.65
C GLY A 98 -10.18 -9.89 -21.67
N PHE A 99 -10.00 -10.41 -20.45
CA PHE A 99 -11.04 -10.36 -19.42
C PHE A 99 -11.29 -8.94 -18.92
N THR A 100 -12.53 -8.63 -18.59
CA THR A 100 -12.96 -7.31 -18.09
C THR A 100 -13.17 -7.30 -16.58
N SER A 101 -13.10 -8.47 -15.92
CA SER A 101 -13.19 -8.62 -14.47
C SER A 101 -12.19 -9.63 -13.91
N LEU A 102 -11.67 -9.35 -12.71
CA LEU A 102 -10.80 -10.27 -11.97
C LEU A 102 -11.49 -11.61 -11.65
N LYS A 103 -12.82 -11.61 -11.49
CA LYS A 103 -13.62 -12.84 -11.32
C LYS A 103 -13.36 -13.88 -12.41
N GLN A 104 -13.15 -13.43 -13.65
CA GLN A 104 -12.91 -14.34 -14.77
C GLN A 104 -11.58 -15.11 -14.63
N LEU A 105 -10.56 -14.52 -13.99
CA LEU A 105 -9.31 -15.23 -13.67
C LEU A 105 -9.52 -16.31 -12.60
N TYR A 106 -10.30 -15.99 -11.55
CA TYR A 106 -10.66 -16.97 -10.53
C TYR A 106 -11.44 -18.15 -11.11
N LEU A 107 -12.45 -17.88 -11.93
CA LEU A 107 -13.25 -18.92 -12.59
C LEU A 107 -12.46 -19.69 -13.66
N LYS A 108 -11.43 -19.08 -14.26
CA LYS A 108 -10.51 -19.77 -15.15
C LYS A 108 -9.60 -20.74 -14.39
N ALA A 109 -9.14 -20.37 -13.19
CA ALA A 109 -8.34 -21.24 -12.34
C ALA A 109 -9.16 -22.37 -11.70
N ASP A 110 -10.39 -22.06 -11.28
CA ASP A 110 -11.36 -23.00 -10.72
C ASP A 110 -12.79 -22.57 -11.06
N PRO A 111 -13.47 -23.26 -12.01
CA PRO A 111 -14.84 -22.94 -12.41
C PRO A 111 -15.88 -23.04 -11.28
N ASN A 112 -15.55 -23.75 -10.19
CA ASN A 112 -16.43 -23.93 -9.03
C ASN A 112 -16.08 -23.00 -7.86
N TYR A 113 -15.20 -22.01 -8.06
CA TYR A 113 -14.81 -21.08 -7.01
C TYR A 113 -16.00 -20.23 -6.51
N THR A 114 -16.25 -20.30 -5.21
CA THR A 114 -17.37 -19.59 -4.55
C THR A 114 -16.93 -18.49 -3.58
N GLY A 115 -15.62 -18.31 -3.39
CA GLY A 115 -15.08 -17.30 -2.47
C GLY A 115 -15.04 -15.90 -3.07
N ARG A 116 -14.40 -14.98 -2.35
CA ARG A 116 -14.21 -13.58 -2.80
C ARG A 116 -13.12 -13.48 -3.87
N TYR A 117 -13.34 -12.62 -4.86
CA TYR A 117 -12.37 -12.32 -5.92
C TYR A 117 -11.38 -11.23 -5.47
N THR A 118 -10.41 -11.60 -4.62
CA THR A 118 -9.52 -10.65 -3.93
C THR A 118 -8.26 -10.31 -4.74
N VAL A 119 -7.68 -9.15 -4.42
CA VAL A 119 -6.29 -8.78 -4.75
C VAL A 119 -5.47 -8.74 -3.45
N PRO A 120 -4.17 -9.07 -3.47
CA PRO A 120 -3.36 -9.44 -4.64
C PRO A 120 -3.69 -10.84 -5.17
N LEU A 121 -3.47 -11.05 -6.47
CA LEU A 121 -3.55 -12.37 -7.10
C LEU A 121 -2.24 -12.60 -7.87
N LEU A 122 -1.53 -13.68 -7.54
CA LEU A 122 -0.32 -14.11 -8.23
C LEU A 122 -0.69 -15.23 -9.21
N TRP A 123 -0.60 -14.95 -10.50
CA TRP A 123 -0.96 -15.83 -11.60
C TRP A 123 0.27 -16.47 -12.24
N ASP A 124 0.17 -17.73 -12.61
CA ASP A 124 1.16 -18.43 -13.44
C ASP A 124 0.66 -18.56 -14.88
N LYS A 125 1.35 -17.92 -15.83
CA LYS A 125 1.04 -18.01 -17.26
C LYS A 125 1.27 -19.40 -17.83
N LYS A 126 2.18 -20.19 -17.25
CA LYS A 126 2.53 -21.52 -17.77
C LYS A 126 1.44 -22.55 -17.49
N THR A 127 0.91 -22.57 -16.27
CA THR A 127 -0.14 -23.51 -15.87
C THR A 127 -1.54 -22.89 -15.91
N GLU A 128 -1.64 -21.63 -16.33
CA GLU A 128 -2.89 -20.86 -16.41
C GLU A 128 -3.76 -20.95 -15.15
N THR A 129 -3.15 -20.75 -13.99
CA THR A 129 -3.85 -20.86 -12.71
C THR A 129 -3.33 -19.86 -11.69
N ILE A 130 -4.06 -19.70 -10.59
CA ILE A 130 -3.65 -18.88 -9.46
C ILE A 130 -2.62 -19.67 -8.64
N VAL A 131 -1.44 -19.10 -8.46
CA VAL A 131 -0.44 -19.62 -7.53
C VAL A 131 -0.93 -19.35 -6.11
N ASN A 132 -1.16 -18.07 -5.79
CA ASN A 132 -1.45 -17.63 -4.44
C ASN A 132 -2.27 -16.32 -4.43
N ASN A 133 -3.20 -16.17 -3.48
CA ASN A 133 -3.93 -14.93 -3.22
C ASN A 133 -3.88 -14.45 -1.76
N GLU A 134 -2.90 -14.94 -1.00
CA GLU A 134 -2.54 -14.52 0.36
C GLU A 134 -1.31 -13.60 0.33
N SER A 135 -1.52 -12.32 0.65
CA SER A 135 -0.46 -11.29 0.58
C SER A 135 0.78 -11.60 1.41
N SER A 136 0.60 -12.21 2.59
CA SER A 136 1.71 -12.52 3.51
C SER A 136 2.61 -13.65 3.00
N GLU A 137 2.05 -14.58 2.22
CA GLU A 137 2.81 -15.66 1.59
C GLU A 137 3.48 -15.17 0.30
N ILE A 138 2.78 -14.33 -0.48
CA ILE A 138 3.33 -13.76 -1.71
C ILE A 138 4.59 -12.93 -1.43
N ILE A 139 4.59 -12.08 -0.39
CA ILE A 139 5.79 -11.33 -0.04
C ILE A 139 6.94 -12.26 0.37
N ARG A 140 6.66 -13.35 1.10
CA ARG A 140 7.67 -14.35 1.48
C ARG A 140 8.25 -15.09 0.27
N MET A 141 7.45 -15.35 -0.76
CA MET A 141 7.97 -15.86 -2.04
C MET A 141 8.88 -14.84 -2.72
N PHE A 142 8.53 -13.55 -2.70
CA PHE A 142 9.31 -12.51 -3.37
C PHE A 142 10.64 -12.22 -2.70
N TYR A 143 10.79 -12.53 -1.41
CA TYR A 143 12.05 -12.35 -0.69
C TYR A 143 13.18 -13.13 -1.36
N SER A 144 12.99 -14.42 -1.66
CA SER A 144 14.10 -15.27 -2.13
C SER A 144 13.81 -16.16 -3.33
N ALA A 145 12.55 -16.46 -3.68
CA ALA A 145 12.26 -17.46 -4.72
C ALA A 145 12.82 -17.05 -6.10
N PHE A 146 13.03 -15.76 -6.33
CA PHE A 146 13.56 -15.21 -7.58
C PHE A 146 15.02 -14.77 -7.48
N ASP A 147 15.74 -15.05 -6.39
CA ASP A 147 17.10 -14.54 -6.15
C ASP A 147 18.08 -14.90 -7.26
N GLU A 148 17.96 -16.08 -7.88
CA GLU A 148 18.83 -16.48 -9.00
C GLU A 148 18.63 -15.64 -10.27
N LEU A 149 17.52 -14.90 -10.38
CA LEU A 149 17.25 -13.98 -11.48
C LEU A 149 17.68 -12.54 -11.15
N LEU A 150 18.19 -12.28 -9.94
CA LEU A 150 18.57 -10.97 -9.45
C LEU A 150 20.09 -10.83 -9.35
N GLU A 151 20.56 -9.60 -9.52
CA GLU A 151 21.94 -9.22 -9.24
C GLU A 151 22.31 -9.60 -7.79
N PRO A 152 23.56 -10.03 -7.52
CA PRO A 152 23.96 -10.52 -6.20
C PRO A 152 23.58 -9.59 -5.04
N GLY A 153 23.76 -8.27 -5.18
CA GLY A 153 23.43 -7.30 -4.12
C GLY A 153 21.93 -7.20 -3.77
N LEU A 154 21.05 -7.65 -4.66
CA LEU A 154 19.59 -7.64 -4.46
C LEU A 154 19.05 -8.95 -3.89
N ARG A 155 19.86 -10.01 -3.86
CA ARG A 155 19.50 -11.33 -3.31
C ARG A 155 19.30 -11.24 -1.80
N GLU A 156 18.34 -11.99 -1.26
CA GLU A 156 17.94 -11.90 0.15
C GLU A 156 19.11 -12.09 1.11
N ALA A 157 19.92 -13.13 0.84
CA ALA A 157 21.07 -13.48 1.66
C ALA A 157 22.17 -12.40 1.70
N ASN A 158 22.19 -11.51 0.71
CA ASN A 158 23.19 -10.44 0.59
C ASN A 158 22.67 -9.09 1.10
N ARG A 159 21.40 -9.00 1.48
CA ARG A 159 20.84 -7.75 2.03
C ARG A 159 21.37 -7.49 3.45
N PRO A 160 21.63 -6.22 3.81
CA PRO A 160 21.96 -5.84 5.18
C PRO A 160 20.91 -6.36 6.17
N GLY A 161 21.35 -6.82 7.35
CA GLY A 161 20.46 -7.38 8.38
C GLY A 161 19.94 -8.81 8.11
N GLY A 162 20.33 -9.42 6.99
CA GLY A 162 19.86 -10.77 6.61
C GLY A 162 18.52 -10.79 5.89
N GLY A 163 18.12 -9.67 5.26
CA GLY A 163 16.90 -9.56 4.46
C GLY A 163 15.67 -9.11 5.25
N PHE A 164 14.50 -9.34 4.68
CA PHE A 164 13.21 -8.93 5.23
C PHE A 164 12.67 -9.89 6.29
N TYR A 165 13.14 -11.14 6.32
CA TYR A 165 12.71 -12.16 7.30
C TYR A 165 13.89 -13.00 7.84
N PRO A 166 14.86 -12.34 8.51
CA PRO A 166 16.10 -12.97 8.96
C PRO A 166 15.85 -13.95 10.11
N SER A 167 16.59 -15.08 10.11
CA SER A 167 16.38 -16.20 11.04
C SER A 167 16.38 -15.81 12.53
N HIS A 168 17.25 -14.88 12.92
CA HIS A 168 17.42 -14.45 14.31
C HIS A 168 16.29 -13.53 14.82
N LEU A 169 15.42 -13.01 13.94
CA LEU A 169 14.27 -12.17 14.33
C LEU A 169 12.91 -12.82 14.02
N ARG A 170 12.88 -14.03 13.44
CA ARG A 170 11.61 -14.62 12.95
C ARG A 170 10.57 -14.75 14.04
N LYS A 171 11.00 -15.16 15.24
CA LYS A 171 10.10 -15.33 16.37
C LYS A 171 9.45 -14.00 16.76
N GLU A 172 10.24 -12.94 16.96
CA GLU A 172 9.66 -11.64 17.34
C GLU A 172 8.84 -11.02 16.20
N ILE A 173 9.27 -11.20 14.94
CA ILE A 173 8.52 -10.76 13.75
C ILE A 173 7.17 -11.46 13.66
N ASP A 174 7.12 -12.78 13.81
CA ASP A 174 5.89 -13.56 13.72
C ASP A 174 4.94 -13.21 14.88
N GLU A 175 5.46 -13.10 16.11
CA GLU A 175 4.69 -12.66 17.26
C GLU A 175 4.11 -11.25 17.04
N MET A 176 4.91 -10.31 16.51
CA MET A 176 4.44 -8.97 16.19
C MET A 176 3.36 -8.98 15.10
N ASN A 177 3.62 -9.70 14.01
CA ASN A 177 2.75 -9.75 12.85
C ASN A 177 1.38 -10.34 13.16
N ASP A 178 1.28 -11.26 14.11
CA ASP A 178 0.02 -11.86 14.55
C ASP A 178 -0.91 -10.81 15.18
N TRP A 179 -0.47 -10.14 16.24
CA TRP A 179 -1.32 -9.14 16.89
C TRP A 179 -1.47 -7.87 16.04
N VAL A 180 -0.46 -7.45 15.27
CA VAL A 180 -0.58 -6.34 14.31
C VAL A 180 -1.61 -6.66 13.24
N TYR A 181 -1.64 -7.90 12.73
CA TYR A 181 -2.69 -8.31 11.80
C TYR A 181 -4.07 -8.22 12.45
N ASP A 182 -4.26 -8.86 13.60
CA ASP A 182 -5.59 -9.02 14.19
C ASP A 182 -6.19 -7.68 14.64
N THR A 183 -5.38 -6.86 15.30
CA THR A 183 -5.85 -5.66 16.01
C THR A 183 -5.59 -4.36 15.26
N ILE A 184 -4.67 -4.33 14.28
CA ILE A 184 -4.35 -3.12 13.49
C ILE A 184 -4.75 -3.30 12.04
N ASN A 185 -4.08 -4.19 11.29
CA ASN A 185 -4.30 -4.31 9.85
C ASN A 185 -5.73 -4.72 9.52
N ASN A 186 -6.26 -5.71 10.23
CA ASN A 186 -7.66 -6.13 10.14
C ASN A 186 -8.55 -5.35 11.12
N GLY A 187 -8.00 -4.87 12.25
CA GLY A 187 -8.74 -4.09 13.25
C GLY A 187 -9.41 -2.83 12.70
N VAL A 188 -8.76 -2.09 11.79
CA VAL A 188 -9.39 -0.94 11.12
C VAL A 188 -10.60 -1.35 10.28
N TYR A 189 -10.57 -2.54 9.66
CA TYR A 189 -11.71 -3.09 8.91
C TYR A 189 -12.82 -3.56 9.85
N LYS A 190 -12.48 -4.20 10.99
CA LYS A 190 -13.45 -4.56 12.03
C LYS A 190 -14.21 -3.33 12.53
N CYS A 191 -13.50 -2.21 12.77
CA CYS A 191 -14.13 -0.92 13.08
C CYS A 191 -14.97 -0.38 11.92
N GLY A 192 -14.38 -0.33 10.73
CA GLY A 192 -14.97 0.32 9.56
C GLY A 192 -16.25 -0.34 9.07
N PHE A 193 -16.32 -1.67 9.15
CA PHE A 193 -17.44 -2.47 8.66
C PHE A 193 -18.40 -2.95 9.74
N ALA A 194 -18.13 -2.68 11.02
CA ALA A 194 -19.09 -2.91 12.09
C ALA A 194 -20.45 -2.26 11.78
N THR A 195 -21.53 -3.00 12.06
CA THR A 195 -22.92 -2.54 11.90
C THR A 195 -23.65 -2.38 13.24
N SER A 196 -23.02 -2.76 14.35
CA SER A 196 -23.51 -2.52 15.71
C SER A 196 -22.49 -1.70 16.54
N GLN A 197 -22.97 -0.94 17.52
CA GLN A 197 -22.11 -0.18 18.43
C GLN A 197 -21.17 -1.11 19.21
N GLN A 198 -21.70 -2.24 19.68
CA GLN A 198 -20.92 -3.25 20.41
C GLN A 198 -19.77 -3.82 19.58
N ALA A 199 -20.00 -4.14 18.30
CA ALA A 199 -18.95 -4.66 17.41
C ALA A 199 -17.89 -3.61 17.04
N TYR A 200 -18.30 -2.34 16.97
CA TYR A 200 -17.37 -1.23 16.79
C TYR A 200 -16.51 -1.04 18.05
N ASP A 201 -17.14 -0.96 19.23
CA ASP A 201 -16.45 -0.74 20.51
C ASP A 201 -15.48 -1.89 20.85
N SER A 202 -15.87 -3.14 20.54
CA SER A 202 -15.00 -4.31 20.72
C SER A 202 -13.75 -4.29 19.83
N SER A 203 -13.72 -3.46 18.79
CA SER A 203 -12.63 -3.36 17.83
C SER A 203 -11.80 -2.08 17.99
N ILE A 204 -12.44 -0.95 18.30
CA ILE A 204 -11.78 0.36 18.37
C ILE A 204 -10.79 0.43 19.54
N TYR A 205 -11.15 -0.08 20.72
CA TYR A 205 -10.26 -0.01 21.89
C TYR A 205 -9.03 -0.92 21.74
N PRO A 206 -9.14 -2.18 21.28
CA PRO A 206 -7.96 -3.00 20.99
C PRO A 206 -7.05 -2.42 19.90
N LEU A 207 -7.61 -1.77 18.87
CA LEU A 207 -6.84 -1.07 17.85
C LEU A 207 -5.94 0.00 18.48
N PHE A 208 -6.51 0.91 19.27
CA PHE A 208 -5.74 1.99 19.88
C PHE A 208 -4.77 1.49 20.96
N LYS A 209 -5.12 0.45 21.73
CA LYS A 209 -4.19 -0.22 22.65
C LYS A 209 -2.97 -0.78 21.93
N SER A 210 -3.15 -1.28 20.71
CA SER A 210 -2.08 -1.86 19.91
C SER A 210 -1.22 -0.80 19.23
N LEU A 211 -1.79 0.35 18.87
CA LEU A 211 -1.03 1.55 18.46
C LEU A 211 -0.18 2.09 19.63
N ASP A 212 -0.75 2.17 20.84
CA ASP A 212 0.01 2.53 22.06
C ASP A 212 1.17 1.55 22.31
N ARG A 213 0.95 0.25 22.06
CA ARG A 213 1.99 -0.78 22.16
C ARG A 213 3.11 -0.58 21.13
N LEU A 214 2.78 -0.24 19.88
CA LEU A 214 3.78 0.04 18.84
C LEU A 214 4.59 1.31 19.16
N GLU A 215 3.93 2.35 19.66
CA GLU A 215 4.60 3.58 20.09
C GLU A 215 5.60 3.30 21.22
N ALA A 216 5.18 2.54 22.23
CA ALA A 216 6.07 2.10 23.31
C ALA A 216 7.20 1.19 22.82
N HIS A 217 6.95 0.35 21.82
CA HIS A 217 7.97 -0.50 21.20
C HIS A 217 9.06 0.32 20.52
N LEU A 218 8.66 1.34 19.74
CA LEU A 218 9.58 2.27 19.06
C LEU A 218 10.29 3.22 20.03
N ALA A 219 9.87 3.31 21.30
CA ALA A 219 10.57 4.13 22.31
C ALA A 219 11.91 3.53 22.74
N ASP A 220 12.10 2.22 22.53
CA ASP A 220 13.41 1.58 22.71
C ASP A 220 14.33 1.95 21.53
N PRO A 221 15.50 2.56 21.77
CA PRO A 221 16.46 2.87 20.71
C PRO A 221 16.92 1.65 19.89
N ALA A 222 16.80 0.43 20.41
CA ALA A 222 17.07 -0.81 19.68
C ALA A 222 16.03 -1.09 18.57
N HIS A 223 14.84 -0.49 18.66
CA HIS A 223 13.75 -0.62 17.69
C HIS A 223 13.60 0.65 16.83
N GLN A 224 14.72 1.27 16.48
CA GLN A 224 14.76 2.41 15.57
C GLN A 224 15.88 2.26 14.52
N PRO A 225 15.69 2.83 13.32
CA PRO A 225 14.53 3.61 12.88
C PRO A 225 13.34 2.77 12.40
N PHE A 226 13.49 1.44 12.33
CA PHE A 226 12.45 0.49 11.94
C PHE A 226 12.10 -0.43 13.11
N LEU A 227 11.01 -1.20 12.98
CA LEU A 227 10.42 -1.97 14.09
C LEU A 227 11.42 -2.93 14.76
N PHE A 228 12.40 -3.48 14.02
CA PHE A 228 13.42 -4.35 14.58
C PHE A 228 14.84 -3.78 14.40
N GLY A 229 14.95 -2.44 14.48
CA GLY A 229 16.22 -1.73 14.49
C GLY A 229 16.59 -1.13 13.15
N LYS A 230 17.83 -1.38 12.70
CA LYS A 230 18.45 -0.66 11.57
C LYS A 230 17.93 -1.05 10.18
N HIS A 231 17.30 -2.21 10.05
CA HIS A 231 16.95 -2.78 8.76
C HIS A 231 15.45 -3.00 8.65
N ILE A 232 14.91 -2.74 7.45
CA ILE A 232 13.50 -2.96 7.12
C ILE A 232 13.21 -4.46 7.13
N THR A 233 12.16 -4.87 7.84
CA THR A 233 11.68 -6.25 7.91
C THR A 233 10.28 -6.39 7.29
N GLU A 234 9.78 -7.61 7.17
CA GLU A 234 8.41 -7.86 6.74
C GLU A 234 7.36 -7.22 7.67
N ALA A 235 7.69 -7.04 8.95
CA ALA A 235 6.82 -6.36 9.90
C ALA A 235 6.60 -4.89 9.50
N ASP A 236 7.66 -4.20 9.06
CA ASP A 236 7.58 -2.81 8.61
C ASP A 236 6.70 -2.70 7.35
N ILE A 237 6.93 -3.57 6.37
CA ILE A 237 6.15 -3.62 5.13
C ILE A 237 4.66 -3.86 5.43
N ARG A 238 4.36 -4.79 6.34
CA ARG A 238 2.98 -5.16 6.70
C ARG A 238 2.26 -4.07 7.46
N LEU A 239 2.95 -3.36 8.37
CA LEU A 239 2.39 -2.26 9.14
C LEU A 239 2.22 -1.00 8.28
N TYR A 240 3.18 -0.70 7.41
CA TYR A 240 3.24 0.54 6.64
C TYR A 240 1.98 0.74 5.81
N THR A 241 1.52 -0.33 5.15
CA THR A 241 0.36 -0.23 4.27
C THR A 241 -0.92 0.13 5.02
N THR A 242 -1.01 -0.16 6.32
CA THR A 242 -2.10 0.31 7.19
C THR A 242 -1.86 1.75 7.64
N LEU A 243 -0.68 2.08 8.17
CA LEU A 243 -0.43 3.42 8.74
C LEU A 243 -0.42 4.53 7.67
N ALA A 244 0.07 4.26 6.46
CA ALA A 244 -0.04 5.17 5.32
C ALA A 244 -1.49 5.51 4.92
N ARG A 245 -2.46 4.68 5.35
CA ARG A 245 -3.89 4.88 5.10
C ARG A 245 -4.64 5.41 6.31
N PHE A 246 -4.01 5.44 7.49
CA PHE A 246 -4.71 5.67 8.75
C PHE A 246 -5.33 7.06 8.81
N ASP A 247 -4.52 8.11 8.80
CA ASP A 247 -5.02 9.48 8.93
C ASP A 247 -5.83 9.92 7.70
N VAL A 248 -5.45 9.46 6.51
CA VAL A 248 -6.07 9.86 5.24
C VAL A 248 -7.41 9.18 4.95
N ALA A 249 -7.63 7.98 5.49
CA ALA A 249 -8.82 7.19 5.19
C ALA A 249 -9.45 6.58 6.46
N TYR A 250 -8.71 5.77 7.22
CA TYR A 250 -9.31 5.01 8.33
C TYR A 250 -9.86 5.88 9.46
N TYR A 251 -9.17 6.96 9.79
CA TYR A 251 -9.56 7.90 10.83
C TYR A 251 -10.99 8.41 10.60
N SER A 252 -11.29 8.95 9.41
CA SER A 252 -12.60 9.51 9.11
C SER A 252 -13.60 8.49 8.56
N ILE A 253 -13.20 7.68 7.57
CA ILE A 253 -14.10 6.79 6.83
C ILE A 253 -14.48 5.56 7.66
N PHE A 254 -13.50 4.96 8.34
CA PHE A 254 -13.68 3.80 9.21
C PHE A 254 -13.91 4.17 10.68
N LYS A 255 -13.96 5.47 10.99
CA LYS A 255 -14.14 6.00 12.36
C LYS A 255 -13.07 5.52 13.33
N CYS A 256 -11.85 5.28 12.85
CA CYS A 256 -10.72 4.95 13.72
C CYS A 256 -10.18 6.23 14.37
N ASN A 257 -10.99 6.93 15.18
CA ASN A 257 -10.81 8.35 15.46
C ASN A 257 -10.60 8.74 16.93
N LEU A 258 -10.09 7.83 17.77
CA LEU A 258 -9.70 8.20 19.14
C LEU A 258 -8.46 9.10 19.17
N LYS A 259 -7.51 8.89 18.24
CA LYS A 259 -6.25 9.63 18.08
C LYS A 259 -5.81 9.58 16.60
N MET A 260 -4.96 10.51 16.16
CA MET A 260 -4.32 10.52 14.85
C MET A 260 -2.85 10.09 14.95
N ILE A 261 -2.33 9.40 13.93
CA ILE A 261 -0.91 9.00 13.89
C ILE A 261 0.00 10.22 13.93
N ARG A 262 -0.29 11.26 13.13
CA ARG A 262 0.55 12.45 13.01
C ARG A 262 0.64 13.37 14.24
N HIS A 263 -0.26 13.24 15.21
CA HIS A 263 -0.36 14.19 16.34
C HIS A 263 -0.18 13.51 17.69
N ASP A 264 -0.65 12.27 17.83
CA ASP A 264 -0.71 11.60 19.12
C ASP A 264 0.35 10.48 19.27
N TYR A 265 1.05 10.14 18.18
CA TYR A 265 2.06 9.08 18.14
C TYR A 265 3.35 9.57 17.46
N PRO A 266 4.19 10.38 18.15
CA PRO A 266 5.37 10.99 17.54
C PRO A 266 6.36 9.97 16.96
N LEU A 267 6.57 8.82 17.62
CA LEU A 267 7.52 7.81 17.16
C LEU A 267 6.97 7.03 15.96
N LEU A 268 5.69 6.62 15.99
CA LEU A 268 5.04 6.02 14.81
C LEU A 268 4.94 7.00 13.63
N SER A 269 4.70 8.28 13.90
CA SER A 269 4.68 9.31 12.88
C SER A 269 6.05 9.47 12.23
N LEU A 270 7.13 9.49 13.02
CA LEU A 270 8.50 9.51 12.49
C LEU A 270 8.82 8.22 11.73
N TRP A 271 8.52 7.04 12.27
CA TRP A 271 8.71 5.75 11.60
C TRP A 271 8.01 5.70 10.22
N LEU A 272 6.76 6.18 10.14
CA LEU A 272 5.98 6.21 8.90
C LEU A 272 6.60 7.17 7.88
N ARG A 273 7.02 8.36 8.34
CA ARG A 273 7.68 9.37 7.50
C ARG A 273 9.05 8.90 7.03
N ASN A 274 9.82 8.20 7.86
CA ASN A 274 11.11 7.62 7.48
C ASN A 274 10.91 6.66 6.31
N LEU A 275 9.99 5.69 6.42
CA LEU A 275 9.71 4.76 5.32
C LEU A 275 9.21 5.47 4.06
N TYR A 276 8.33 6.46 4.19
CA TYR A 276 7.75 7.15 3.03
C TYR A 276 8.73 8.11 2.35
N TRP A 277 9.56 8.85 3.07
CA TRP A 277 10.42 9.89 2.48
C TRP A 277 11.83 9.41 2.18
N ASP A 278 12.29 8.28 2.74
CA ASP A 278 13.58 7.69 2.40
C ASP A 278 13.59 7.28 0.92
N GLU A 279 14.38 7.99 0.11
CA GLU A 279 14.66 7.67 -1.29
C GLU A 279 16.08 7.13 -1.50
N SER A 280 16.76 6.70 -0.42
CA SER A 280 18.09 6.10 -0.46
C SER A 280 18.07 4.65 -0.98
N GLU A 281 19.24 4.01 -0.99
CA GLU A 281 19.39 2.59 -1.33
C GLU A 281 18.58 1.68 -0.38
N THR A 282 18.39 2.08 0.88
CA THR A 282 17.63 1.31 1.89
C THR A 282 16.23 0.95 1.40
N THR A 283 15.55 1.88 0.72
CA THR A 283 14.20 1.71 0.18
C THR A 283 14.20 1.47 -1.34
N ASN A 284 15.36 1.16 -1.93
CA ASN A 284 15.54 1.03 -3.38
C ASN A 284 15.03 2.25 -4.15
N GLY A 285 15.44 3.45 -3.72
CA GLY A 285 15.04 4.68 -4.38
C GLY A 285 13.60 5.09 -4.08
N GLY A 286 13.07 4.84 -2.88
CA GLY A 286 11.75 5.31 -2.48
C GLY A 286 10.59 4.38 -2.83
N ALA A 287 10.78 3.06 -2.74
CA ALA A 287 9.74 2.06 -3.03
C ALA A 287 8.40 2.36 -2.34
N PHE A 288 8.42 2.73 -1.06
CA PHE A 288 7.23 3.07 -0.27
C PHE A 288 6.48 4.30 -0.80
N LYS A 289 7.21 5.37 -1.14
CA LYS A 289 6.65 6.60 -1.74
C LYS A 289 6.04 6.33 -3.11
N LYS A 290 6.81 5.72 -3.99
CA LYS A 290 6.46 5.48 -5.41
C LYS A 290 5.26 4.58 -5.58
N THR A 291 4.95 3.76 -4.57
CA THR A 291 3.83 2.82 -4.58
C THR A 291 2.61 3.33 -3.79
N THR A 292 2.72 4.50 -3.15
CA THR A 292 1.66 5.12 -2.37
C THR A 292 0.82 6.10 -3.19
N ALA A 293 -0.50 5.92 -3.19
CA ALA A 293 -1.44 6.76 -3.94
C ALA A 293 -2.60 7.27 -3.07
N PHE A 294 -2.38 8.35 -2.31
CA PHE A 294 -3.32 8.83 -1.29
C PHE A 294 -4.73 9.19 -1.82
N ASN A 295 -4.81 9.88 -2.97
CA ASN A 295 -6.11 10.21 -3.58
C ASN A 295 -6.96 8.96 -3.85
N LEU A 296 -6.29 7.88 -4.26
CA LEU A 296 -6.92 6.60 -4.57
C LEU A 296 -7.37 5.86 -3.29
N TYR A 297 -6.66 6.06 -2.17
CA TYR A 297 -7.07 5.51 -0.88
C TYR A 297 -8.41 6.12 -0.46
N LYS A 298 -8.50 7.45 -0.41
CA LYS A 298 -9.71 8.17 0.01
C LYS A 298 -10.95 7.70 -0.77
N TYR A 299 -10.81 7.60 -2.09
CA TYR A 299 -11.88 7.12 -2.97
C TYR A 299 -12.27 5.66 -2.74
N GLY A 300 -11.29 4.75 -2.76
CA GLY A 300 -11.56 3.33 -2.62
C GLY A 300 -12.31 3.00 -1.33
N TYR A 301 -11.92 3.63 -0.21
CA TYR A 301 -12.56 3.38 1.08
C TYR A 301 -13.96 4.01 1.22
N LEU A 302 -14.18 5.19 0.67
CA LEU A 302 -15.52 5.80 0.65
C LEU A 302 -16.50 4.97 -0.16
N LYS A 303 -16.09 4.54 -1.36
CA LYS A 303 -16.90 3.69 -2.23
C LYS A 303 -17.18 2.35 -1.55
N ALA A 304 -16.18 1.74 -0.89
CA ALA A 304 -16.37 0.50 -0.14
C ALA A 304 -17.38 0.63 1.02
N ARG A 305 -17.52 1.81 1.63
CA ARG A 305 -18.55 2.06 2.65
C ARG A 305 -19.93 2.39 2.08
N GLY A 306 -20.06 2.56 0.76
CA GLY A 306 -21.32 2.91 0.11
C GLY A 306 -21.91 4.25 0.58
N ARG A 307 -21.13 5.10 1.26
CA ARG A 307 -21.60 6.37 1.80
C ARG A 307 -21.44 7.47 0.74
N GLN A 308 -22.52 8.23 0.52
CA GLN A 308 -22.53 9.45 -0.32
C GLN A 308 -22.21 9.26 -1.81
N MET A 309 -22.83 8.27 -2.47
CA MET A 309 -22.75 8.06 -3.93
C MET A 309 -23.52 9.10 -4.78
N HIS A 310 -24.06 10.15 -4.17
CA HIS A 310 -25.02 11.08 -4.81
C HIS A 310 -24.46 12.48 -5.10
N ALA A 311 -23.18 12.73 -4.83
CA ALA A 311 -22.54 14.00 -5.13
C ALA A 311 -21.10 13.72 -5.57
N GLY A 312 -20.80 14.06 -6.82
CA GLY A 312 -19.50 13.78 -7.40
C GLY A 312 -18.37 14.63 -6.81
N SER A 313 -17.13 14.24 -7.07
CA SER A 313 -15.94 15.04 -6.77
C SER A 313 -15.52 15.89 -7.97
N ASP A 314 -14.66 16.88 -7.72
CA ASP A 314 -13.92 17.63 -8.74
C ASP A 314 -12.97 16.75 -9.58
N LEU A 315 -12.72 15.51 -9.15
CA LEU A 315 -11.96 14.50 -9.89
C LEU A 315 -12.85 13.61 -10.77
N GLY A 316 -14.14 13.94 -10.90
CA GLY A 316 -15.10 13.18 -11.72
C GLY A 316 -15.53 11.85 -11.10
N TRP A 317 -15.32 11.65 -9.79
CA TRP A 317 -15.78 10.45 -9.08
C TRP A 317 -17.17 10.66 -8.50
N SER A 318 -17.91 9.59 -8.22
CA SER A 318 -19.31 9.65 -7.76
C SER A 318 -19.49 9.92 -6.26
N VAL A 319 -18.43 10.29 -5.54
CA VAL A 319 -18.44 10.50 -4.08
C VAL A 319 -17.70 11.78 -3.70
N ILE A 320 -18.13 12.43 -2.62
CA ILE A 320 -17.41 13.56 -2.01
C ILE A 320 -16.14 13.03 -1.34
N LEU A 321 -14.99 13.54 -1.74
CA LEU A 321 -13.70 13.20 -1.14
C LEU A 321 -13.32 14.20 -0.04
N PRO A 322 -13.04 13.75 1.20
CA PRO A 322 -12.36 14.56 2.19
C PRO A 322 -11.05 15.08 1.62
N ARG A 323 -10.85 16.41 1.65
CA ARG A 323 -9.55 17.00 1.27
C ARG A 323 -8.48 16.71 2.31
N GLY A 324 -8.90 16.69 3.57
CA GLY A 324 -8.02 16.44 4.69
C GLY A 324 -7.56 14.97 4.78
N PRO A 325 -6.55 14.75 5.62
CA PRO A 325 -5.70 15.78 6.22
C PRO A 325 -4.69 16.31 5.18
N GLN A 326 -4.21 17.55 5.35
CA GLN A 326 -3.24 18.17 4.44
C GLN A 326 -1.99 18.61 5.23
N PRO A 327 -0.77 18.23 4.79
CA PRO A 327 -0.48 17.28 3.71
C PRO A 327 -0.95 15.85 4.05
N ASP A 328 -1.06 14.98 3.04
CA ASP A 328 -1.44 13.58 3.25
C ASP A 328 -0.44 12.87 4.20
N ILE A 329 0.86 13.15 4.01
CA ILE A 329 1.94 12.82 4.94
C ILE A 329 2.87 14.03 5.10
N ALA A 330 3.19 14.38 6.35
CA ALA A 330 4.06 15.51 6.64
C ALA A 330 5.50 15.21 6.17
N PRO A 331 6.26 16.21 5.68
CA PRO A 331 7.67 16.03 5.35
C PRO A 331 8.49 15.68 6.59
N LEU A 332 9.69 15.14 6.36
CA LEU A 332 10.74 15.15 7.38
C LEU A 332 11.25 16.58 7.56
N THR A 333 11.68 16.93 8.76
CA THR A 333 12.50 18.11 9.00
C THR A 333 13.93 17.86 8.50
N ASP A 334 14.69 18.93 8.24
CA ASP A 334 16.08 18.83 7.80
C ASP A 334 16.94 17.99 8.77
N GLU A 335 16.68 18.10 10.09
CA GLU A 335 17.38 17.31 11.11
C GLU A 335 17.00 15.82 11.05
N GLU A 336 15.71 15.51 10.95
CA GLU A 336 15.24 14.12 10.82
C GLU A 336 15.79 13.47 9.54
N GLU A 337 15.79 14.20 8.42
CA GLU A 337 16.35 13.71 7.16
C GLU A 337 17.86 13.45 7.27
N GLN A 338 18.63 14.36 7.87
CA GLN A 338 20.05 14.15 8.11
C GLN A 338 20.33 12.94 9.01
N LEU A 339 19.52 12.75 10.06
CA LEU A 339 19.67 11.62 10.98
C LEU A 339 19.29 10.28 10.35
N LEU A 340 18.28 10.29 9.47
CA LEU A 340 17.88 9.14 8.66
C LEU A 340 19.02 8.70 7.74
N LEU A 341 19.55 9.64 6.95
CA LEU A 341 20.65 9.38 6.02
C LEU A 341 21.95 8.98 6.74
N ALA A 342 22.19 9.49 7.95
CA ALA A 342 23.35 9.14 8.75
C ALA A 342 23.21 7.80 9.50
N GLY A 343 22.03 7.16 9.48
CA GLY A 343 21.75 5.95 10.27
C GLY A 343 21.84 6.18 11.79
N LYS A 344 21.58 7.40 12.25
CA LYS A 344 21.76 7.87 13.65
C LYS A 344 20.46 8.33 14.32
N LEU A 345 19.31 7.95 13.77
CA LEU A 345 17.97 8.32 14.26
C LEU A 345 17.72 8.01 15.74
N SER A 346 18.43 7.04 16.32
CA SER A 346 18.36 6.71 17.76
C SER A 346 18.78 7.83 18.72
N ARG A 347 19.10 9.04 18.23
CA ARG A 347 19.56 10.20 19.01
C ARG A 347 18.53 11.31 19.15
N LEU A 348 17.38 11.23 18.46
CA LEU A 348 16.31 12.20 18.60
C LEU A 348 15.51 11.88 19.88
N ASP A 349 15.67 12.70 20.91
CA ASP A 349 14.78 12.66 22.08
C ASP A 349 13.43 13.31 21.71
N LEU A 350 12.57 12.53 21.07
CA LEU A 350 11.19 12.93 20.76
C LEU A 350 10.26 12.87 21.98
N THR A 351 10.75 12.43 23.15
CA THR A 351 9.95 12.39 24.38
C THR A 351 9.89 13.74 25.09
N ALA A 352 10.76 14.68 24.71
CA ALA A 352 10.68 16.07 25.10
C ALA A 352 9.50 16.74 24.39
N ALA A 353 8.40 16.99 25.13
CA ALA A 353 7.23 17.71 24.63
C ALA A 353 7.65 19.02 23.92
N PRO A 354 7.00 19.40 22.80
CA PRO A 354 7.35 20.63 22.09
C PRO A 354 7.17 21.82 23.02
N ALA A 355 8.23 22.63 23.17
CA ALA A 355 8.16 23.89 23.88
C ALA A 355 7.06 24.74 23.25
N LYS A 356 6.12 25.22 24.09
CA LYS A 356 5.01 26.09 23.69
C LYS A 356 5.54 27.21 22.80
N SER A 357 5.16 27.22 21.52
CA SER A 357 5.39 28.36 20.64
C SER A 357 4.71 29.58 21.27
N GLN A 358 5.49 30.57 21.68
CA GLN A 358 4.96 31.84 22.15
C GLN A 358 4.12 32.47 21.02
N GLY A 359 2.86 32.79 21.35
CA GLY A 359 1.93 33.36 20.40
C GLY A 359 2.40 34.72 19.90
N SER A 360 2.61 34.84 18.59
CA SER A 360 2.61 36.14 17.93
C SER A 360 1.17 36.53 17.63
N SER A 361 0.68 37.53 18.37
CA SER A 361 -0.60 38.19 18.15
C SER A 361 -0.70 38.73 16.72
N VAL A 362 -1.66 38.24 15.92
CA VAL A 362 -2.05 38.91 14.67
C VAL A 362 -3.25 39.79 14.97
N LYS A 363 -3.02 41.11 14.91
CA LYS A 363 -4.06 42.14 14.99
C LYS A 363 -4.95 42.07 13.76
N SER A 364 -6.25 42.18 13.99
CA SER A 364 -7.28 42.43 12.99
C SER A 364 -7.00 43.71 12.21
N GLY A 365 -7.09 43.64 10.88
CA GLY A 365 -7.05 44.82 10.01
C GLY A 365 -7.66 44.45 8.66
N ALA A 366 -8.89 44.89 8.45
CA ALA A 366 -9.53 44.90 7.15
C ALA A 366 -8.77 45.85 6.22
N ASP A 367 -8.39 45.39 5.03
CA ASP A 367 -8.32 46.23 3.84
C ASP A 367 -8.33 45.36 2.58
N ILE A 368 -9.51 45.31 1.97
CA ILE A 368 -9.78 44.71 0.67
C ILE A 368 -9.73 45.86 -0.35
N ASN A 369 -8.67 45.94 -1.17
CA ASN A 369 -8.79 46.02 -2.64
C ASN A 369 -7.49 46.38 -3.38
N ARG A 370 -7.39 45.76 -4.56
CA ARG A 370 -6.73 46.22 -5.80
C ARG A 370 -5.21 46.35 -5.80
N ARG A 371 -4.57 45.31 -6.34
CA ARG A 371 -3.76 45.42 -7.58
C ARG A 371 -3.78 44.07 -8.30
N GLY A 372 -4.35 44.05 -9.49
CA GLY A 372 -4.40 42.87 -10.35
C GLY A 372 -3.03 42.55 -10.94
N SER A 373 -2.63 41.30 -10.82
CA SER A 373 -1.93 40.60 -11.89
C SER A 373 -2.77 39.35 -12.16
N ALA A 374 -3.23 39.22 -13.40
CA ALA A 374 -4.02 38.08 -13.84
C ALA A 374 -3.13 36.83 -13.79
N GLN A 375 -3.32 35.99 -12.78
CA GLN A 375 -2.82 34.62 -12.82
C GLN A 375 -3.84 33.78 -13.61
N THR A 376 -3.39 33.34 -14.77
CA THR A 376 -4.03 32.32 -15.61
C THR A 376 -4.41 31.11 -14.76
N PRO A 377 -5.60 30.49 -14.95
CA PRO A 377 -5.94 29.25 -14.26
C PRO A 377 -4.92 28.16 -14.62
N LEU A 378 -4.30 27.56 -13.61
CA LEU A 378 -3.45 26.39 -13.78
C LEU A 378 -4.25 25.27 -14.45
N SER A 379 -3.76 24.79 -15.59
CA SER A 379 -4.32 23.68 -16.34
C SER A 379 -4.31 22.40 -15.50
N PRO A 380 -5.36 21.56 -15.55
CA PRO A 380 -5.37 20.26 -14.88
C PRO A 380 -4.40 19.31 -15.59
N GLY A 381 -3.16 19.25 -15.13
CA GLY A 381 -2.10 18.47 -15.80
C GLY A 381 -0.81 18.23 -15.02
N GLU A 382 -0.66 18.72 -13.80
CA GLU A 382 0.56 18.46 -13.00
C GLU A 382 0.31 17.32 -11.99
N ALA A 383 0.13 16.12 -12.53
CA ALA A 383 0.28 14.88 -11.79
C ALA A 383 1.58 14.21 -12.26
N HIS A 384 2.44 13.86 -11.30
CA HIS A 384 3.68 13.08 -11.44
C HIS A 384 3.79 12.25 -12.72
N SER A 385 4.55 12.70 -13.73
CA SER A 385 4.98 11.85 -14.86
C SER A 385 5.96 12.51 -15.88
N GLU A 386 6.57 13.68 -15.68
CA GLU A 386 7.51 14.17 -16.71
C GLU A 386 8.70 13.22 -16.91
N GLU A 387 9.18 12.59 -15.84
CA GLU A 387 10.26 11.61 -15.90
C GLU A 387 9.81 10.27 -16.53
N ASN A 388 8.61 9.79 -16.18
CA ASN A 388 8.00 8.60 -16.80
C ASN A 388 7.67 8.81 -18.28
N ALA A 389 7.25 10.02 -18.67
CA ALA A 389 7.01 10.39 -20.06
C ALA A 389 8.31 10.53 -20.85
N ARG A 390 9.42 10.95 -20.22
CA ARG A 390 10.77 10.95 -20.80
C ARG A 390 11.26 9.52 -21.07
N TRP A 391 11.08 8.60 -20.12
CA TRP A 391 11.40 7.17 -20.31
C TRP A 391 10.57 6.53 -21.42
N TYR A 392 9.27 6.81 -21.47
CA TYR A 392 8.38 6.28 -22.51
C TYR A 392 8.70 6.83 -23.91
N LYS A 393 9.08 8.12 -24.01
CA LYS A 393 9.54 8.73 -25.27
C LYS A 393 10.91 8.20 -25.71
N ALA A 394 11.82 7.95 -24.78
CA ALA A 394 13.13 7.36 -25.07
C ALA A 394 13.00 5.92 -25.60
N ALA A 395 12.15 5.10 -24.97
CA ALA A 395 11.83 3.74 -25.42
C ALA A 395 11.23 3.71 -26.83
N LYS A 396 10.25 4.58 -27.14
CA LYS A 396 9.67 4.70 -28.50
C LYS A 396 10.66 5.23 -29.55
N LYS A 397 11.67 5.99 -29.16
CA LYS A 397 12.69 6.51 -30.08
C LYS A 397 13.68 5.40 -30.49
N VAL A 398 14.00 4.49 -29.58
CA VAL A 398 14.80 3.28 -29.84
C VAL A 398 14.04 2.28 -30.71
N GLU A 399 12.72 2.19 -30.52
CA GLU A 399 11.82 1.36 -31.33
C GLU A 399 11.71 1.84 -32.78
N LYS A 400 11.70 3.16 -33.02
CA LYS A 400 11.70 3.74 -34.38
C LYS A 400 13.04 3.66 -35.11
N SER A 401 14.16 3.54 -34.39
CA SER A 401 15.49 3.42 -35.01
C SER A 401 15.89 1.98 -35.32
N SER A 402 15.10 1.00 -34.89
CA SER A 402 15.35 -0.42 -35.09
C SER A 402 14.42 -0.91 -36.21
N GLY A 403 14.99 -1.18 -37.38
CA GLY A 403 14.26 -1.58 -38.59
C GLY A 403 13.38 -2.83 -38.40
N PRO A 404 12.50 -3.12 -39.38
CA PRO A 404 11.30 -3.91 -39.16
C PRO A 404 11.59 -5.40 -39.22
N HIS A 405 12.14 -6.00 -38.16
CA HIS A 405 12.02 -7.43 -37.88
C HIS A 405 12.25 -7.71 -36.40
N MET A 406 11.17 -7.71 -35.62
CA MET A 406 11.00 -8.65 -34.51
C MET A 406 9.54 -8.68 -34.10
N HIS A 407 8.86 -9.77 -34.45
CA HIS A 407 7.56 -10.11 -33.90
C HIS A 407 7.73 -10.38 -32.39
N LEU A 408 7.08 -9.59 -31.56
CA LEU A 408 6.70 -9.99 -30.21
C LEU A 408 5.20 -9.79 -30.06
N ALA A 409 4.54 -10.92 -29.91
CA ALA A 409 3.12 -11.08 -29.68
C ALA A 409 2.75 -10.54 -28.30
N LEU A 410 1.59 -9.88 -28.27
CA LEU A 410 0.93 -9.22 -27.14
C LEU A 410 0.65 -10.17 -25.98
#